data_AF-A0AAD9UV26-F1
#
_entry.id   AF-A0AAD9UV26-F1
#
_cell.length_a   1.000
_cell.length_b   1.000
_cell.length_c   1.000
_cell.angle_alpha   90.00
_cell.angle_beta   90.00
_cell.angle_gamma   90.00
#
_symmetry.space_group_name_H-M   'P 1'
#
loop_
_entity.id
_entity.type
_entity.pdbx_description
1 polymer ?
#
loop_
_entity_poly.entity_id
_entity_poly.type
_entity_poly.pdbx_seq_one_letter_code
_entity_poly.pdbx_strand_id
1 'polypeptide(L)'
;MKLHFVSAVLLALCFHDLYAEECDPKPMIKRHEGEKPCVYLDIKGIKTIGVGYNMRNKDAPEVFQRIGADYKKFINGPVTKSTVKCNCSSVPCLKEEQIDQLLDISLKVAIVDARRVISTFDSLCCPVQNVMVDMSFTFGGKGFAAFTTFARLVTGQSWKEAGDDLTVSKWCTQAKNRCMEDANIVRKGCGCSQPYPQACDAQSSSCCASKEQETCCKGTSVFKGKTFGEMLCCPFPQATCCEHNKCCKPPYKICCPPAPAVPSFCCPAEYPTCLEGGRCGRGSDGHVIRGDPAVRSLP
;
A
#
# COMPACT_ATOMS: atom_id res chain seq x y z
N MET A 1 38.43 27.18 54.39
CA MET A 1 37.03 26.80 54.65
C MET A 1 36.30 26.85 53.31
N LYS A 2 35.81 25.71 52.83
CA LYS A 2 35.42 25.44 51.44
C LYS A 2 34.21 26.27 50.99
N LEU A 3 34.37 26.98 49.88
CA LEU A 3 33.32 27.67 49.15
C LEU A 3 32.58 26.62 48.29
N HIS A 4 31.36 26.25 48.68
CA HIS A 4 30.55 25.32 47.90
C HIS A 4 29.87 26.07 46.74
N PHE A 5 30.40 25.88 45.54
CA PHE A 5 29.70 26.14 44.28
C PHE A 5 28.52 25.17 44.18
N VAL A 6 27.30 25.65 44.41
CA VAL A 6 26.09 24.91 44.03
C VAL A 6 25.88 25.19 42.54
N SER A 7 26.26 24.21 41.71
CA SER A 7 25.99 24.22 40.28
C SER A 7 24.48 24.15 40.06
N ALA A 8 23.89 25.24 39.57
CA ALA A 8 22.52 25.27 39.10
C ALA A 8 22.45 24.47 37.80
N VAL A 9 22.09 23.19 37.92
CA VAL A 9 21.70 22.37 36.77
C VAL A 9 20.35 22.91 36.30
N LEU A 10 20.37 23.78 35.29
CA LEU A 10 19.19 24.11 34.50
C LEU A 10 18.75 22.82 33.81
N LEU A 11 17.71 22.18 34.36
CA LEU A 11 16.96 21.14 33.67
C LEU A 11 16.23 21.83 32.51
N ALA A 12 16.85 21.86 31.34
CA ALA A 12 16.15 22.17 30.10
C ALA A 12 15.19 21.00 29.83
N LEU A 13 13.93 21.16 30.25
CA LEU A 13 12.84 20.34 29.78
C LEU A 13 12.68 20.65 28.28
N CYS A 14 13.40 19.91 27.44
CA CYS A 14 13.11 19.83 26.03
C CYS A 14 11.73 19.19 25.88
N PHE A 15 10.69 20.02 25.86
CA PHE A 15 9.45 19.68 25.16
C PHE A 15 9.81 19.56 23.68
N HIS A 16 10.37 18.41 23.29
CA HIS A 16 10.24 17.96 21.92
C HIS A 16 8.76 17.68 21.78
N ASP A 17 8.03 18.64 21.22
CA ASP A 17 6.73 18.38 20.66
C ASP A 17 6.87 17.13 19.79
N LEU A 18 6.26 16.03 20.25
CA LEU A 18 5.98 14.85 19.45
C LEU A 18 4.88 15.25 18.47
N TYR A 19 5.17 16.16 17.54
CA TYR A 19 4.35 16.28 16.35
C TYR A 19 4.58 14.99 15.57
N ALA A 20 3.61 14.08 15.63
CA ALA A 20 3.49 13.07 14.58
C ALA A 20 3.50 13.84 13.25
N GLU A 21 4.42 13.51 12.34
CA GLU A 21 4.37 14.08 10.99
C GLU A 21 2.98 13.80 10.43
N GLU A 22 2.18 14.85 10.23
CA GLU A 22 0.92 14.73 9.52
C GLU A 22 1.25 14.40 8.07
N CYS A 23 0.71 13.29 7.57
CA CYS A 23 0.99 12.85 6.21
C CYS A 23 0.45 13.87 5.20
N ASP A 24 1.32 14.44 4.37
CA ASP A 24 0.94 15.42 3.34
C ASP A 24 0.89 14.78 1.94
N PRO A 25 -0.31 14.57 1.35
CA PRO A 25 -0.46 14.06 0.00
C PRO A 25 -0.29 15.12 -1.09
N LYS A 26 -0.29 16.43 -0.77
CA LYS A 26 -0.27 17.51 -1.78
C LYS A 26 0.87 17.38 -2.79
N PRO A 27 2.14 17.11 -2.40
CA PRO A 27 3.23 17.05 -3.36
C PRO A 27 3.06 15.91 -4.37
N MET A 28 2.46 14.79 -3.94
CA MET A 28 2.14 13.66 -4.83
C MET A 28 1.04 14.04 -5.81
N ILE A 29 -0.09 14.58 -5.32
CA ILE A 29 -1.20 14.98 -6.19
C ILE A 29 -0.75 16.03 -7.22
N LYS A 30 -0.05 17.09 -6.78
CA LYS A 30 0.44 18.15 -7.69
C LYS A 30 1.36 17.60 -8.78
N ARG A 31 2.22 16.63 -8.44
CA ARG A 31 3.10 15.97 -9.41
C ARG A 31 2.32 15.15 -10.44
N HIS A 32 1.27 14.44 -10.02
CA HIS A 32 0.49 13.55 -10.88
C HIS A 32 -0.54 14.28 -11.75
N GLU A 33 -1.24 15.26 -11.18
CA GLU A 33 -2.30 16.01 -11.88
C GLU A 33 -1.75 17.21 -12.66
N GLY A 34 -0.63 17.77 -12.19
CA GLY A 34 -0.18 19.08 -12.58
C GLY A 34 -1.03 20.20 -11.97
N GLU A 35 -0.57 21.43 -12.13
CA GLU A 35 -1.25 22.62 -11.64
C GLU A 35 -1.54 23.58 -12.78
N LYS A 36 -2.81 24.03 -12.90
CA LYS A 36 -3.23 24.94 -13.96
C LYS A 36 -4.17 26.03 -13.43
N PRO A 37 -3.73 27.30 -13.36
CA PRO A 37 -4.52 28.38 -12.76
C PRO A 37 -5.77 28.76 -13.56
N CYS A 38 -5.84 28.41 -14.85
CA CYS A 38 -6.96 28.72 -15.74
C CYS A 38 -7.74 27.47 -16.16
N VAL A 39 -8.99 27.66 -16.60
CA VAL A 39 -9.86 26.55 -17.03
C VAL A 39 -9.28 25.83 -18.25
N TYR A 40 -9.33 24.50 -18.23
CA TYR A 40 -8.98 23.63 -19.34
C TYR A 40 -9.99 22.50 -19.53
N LEU A 41 -9.91 21.79 -20.65
CA LEU A 41 -10.62 20.52 -20.83
C LEU A 41 -9.69 19.37 -20.50
N ASP A 42 -10.14 18.49 -19.62
CA ASP A 42 -9.46 17.21 -19.38
C ASP A 42 -9.63 16.25 -20.58
N ILE A 43 -9.06 15.05 -20.47
CA ILE A 43 -9.14 14.02 -21.51
C ILE A 43 -10.58 13.54 -21.78
N LYS A 44 -11.54 13.82 -20.89
CA LYS A 44 -12.96 13.50 -21.02
C LYS A 44 -13.77 14.69 -21.53
N GLY A 45 -13.14 15.81 -21.87
CA GLY A 45 -13.82 17.03 -22.32
C GLY A 45 -14.56 17.75 -21.19
N ILE A 46 -14.16 17.56 -19.93
CA ILE A 46 -14.74 18.21 -18.76
C ILE A 46 -13.93 19.46 -18.42
N LYS A 47 -14.62 20.57 -18.09
CA LYS A 47 -13.98 21.79 -17.60
C LYS A 47 -13.35 21.53 -16.24
N THR A 48 -12.04 21.74 -16.17
CA THR A 48 -11.19 21.46 -15.02
C THR A 48 -10.28 22.66 -14.75
N ILE A 49 -9.86 22.87 -13.50
CA ILE A 49 -9.01 23.99 -13.09
C ILE A 49 -8.22 23.66 -11.81
N GLY A 50 -7.15 24.41 -11.54
CA GLY A 50 -6.28 24.20 -10.39
C GLY A 50 -5.52 22.88 -10.54
N VAL A 51 -5.59 22.05 -9.50
CA VAL A 51 -5.01 20.70 -9.49
C VAL A 51 -6.14 19.71 -9.72
N GLY A 52 -6.49 19.48 -10.99
CA GLY A 52 -7.47 18.46 -11.37
C GLY A 52 -8.93 18.68 -10.92
N TYR A 53 -9.33 19.89 -10.49
CA TYR A 53 -10.68 20.11 -9.94
C TYR A 53 -11.76 20.11 -11.04
N ASN A 54 -12.67 19.13 -10.98
CA ASN A 54 -13.80 19.02 -11.89
C ASN A 54 -14.87 20.09 -11.61
N MET A 55 -14.99 21.08 -12.50
CA MET A 55 -15.91 22.20 -12.34
C MET A 55 -17.39 21.86 -12.58
N ARG A 56 -17.71 20.65 -13.04
CA ARG A 56 -19.10 20.15 -13.15
C ARG A 56 -19.63 19.62 -11.81
N ASN A 57 -18.81 19.55 -10.77
CA ASN A 57 -19.29 19.20 -9.44
C ASN A 57 -20.41 20.15 -9.03
N LYS A 58 -21.53 19.60 -8.54
CA LYS A 58 -22.70 20.36 -8.10
C LYS A 58 -22.36 21.37 -7.01
N ASP A 59 -21.35 21.08 -6.19
CA ASP A 59 -20.92 21.92 -5.07
C ASP A 59 -19.86 22.96 -5.50
N ALA A 60 -19.44 22.95 -6.78
CA ALA A 60 -18.42 23.87 -7.29
C ALA A 60 -18.75 25.36 -7.09
N PRO A 61 -19.99 25.84 -7.26
CA PRO A 61 -20.31 27.25 -6.98
C PRO A 61 -20.01 27.64 -5.51
N GLU A 62 -20.38 26.80 -4.56
CA GLU A 62 -20.15 27.03 -3.13
C GLU A 62 -18.65 26.94 -2.79
N VAL A 63 -17.95 25.95 -3.33
CA VAL A 63 -16.50 25.80 -3.15
C VAL A 63 -15.74 27.02 -3.67
N PHE A 64 -16.10 27.53 -4.85
CA PHE A 64 -15.50 28.74 -5.42
C PHE A 64 -15.75 29.97 -4.56
N GLN A 65 -16.97 30.12 -4.04
CA GLN A 65 -17.30 31.20 -3.12
C GLN A 65 -16.42 31.15 -1.86
N ARG A 66 -16.20 29.95 -1.28
CA ARG A 66 -15.36 29.76 -0.08
C ARG A 66 -13.90 30.16 -0.28
N ILE A 67 -13.35 29.96 -1.48
CA ILE A 67 -11.98 30.37 -1.83
C ILE A 67 -11.91 31.80 -2.40
N GLY A 68 -13.01 32.56 -2.33
CA GLY A 68 -13.07 33.94 -2.83
C GLY A 68 -12.96 34.05 -4.36
N ALA A 69 -13.39 33.04 -5.11
CA ALA A 69 -13.39 33.01 -6.57
C ALA A 69 -14.81 33.07 -7.14
N ASP A 70 -15.00 33.76 -8.28
CA ASP A 70 -16.28 33.81 -8.98
C ASP A 70 -16.44 32.61 -9.92
N TYR A 71 -17.17 31.58 -9.49
CA TYR A 71 -17.45 30.40 -10.30
C TYR A 71 -17.98 30.73 -11.70
N LYS A 72 -18.91 31.69 -11.83
CA LYS A 72 -19.55 32.03 -13.11
C LYS A 72 -18.53 32.63 -14.08
N LYS A 73 -17.63 33.47 -13.59
CA LYS A 73 -16.51 34.03 -14.37
C LYS A 73 -15.64 32.92 -14.97
N PHE A 74 -15.32 31.88 -14.21
CA PHE A 74 -14.49 30.79 -14.71
C PHE A 74 -15.26 29.83 -15.62
N ILE A 75 -16.44 29.34 -15.19
CA ILE A 75 -17.17 28.34 -15.95
C ILE A 75 -17.66 28.86 -17.31
N ASN A 76 -18.00 30.16 -17.43
CA ASN A 76 -18.39 30.79 -18.68
C ASN A 76 -17.20 31.37 -19.46
N GLY A 77 -16.01 31.36 -18.85
CA GLY A 77 -14.79 31.92 -19.42
C GLY A 77 -14.17 31.05 -20.53
N PRO A 78 -13.13 31.58 -21.19
CA PRO A 78 -12.39 30.87 -22.22
C PRO A 78 -11.68 29.64 -21.65
N VAL A 79 -11.64 28.58 -22.45
CA VAL A 79 -10.94 27.33 -22.13
C VAL A 79 -9.55 27.36 -22.76
N THR A 80 -8.53 27.02 -21.97
CA THR A 80 -7.16 26.81 -22.44
C THR A 80 -6.92 25.31 -22.66
N LYS A 81 -6.21 24.91 -23.72
CA LYS A 81 -5.81 23.50 -23.88
C LYS A 81 -4.94 23.06 -22.69
N SER A 82 -5.08 21.80 -22.25
CA SER A 82 -4.31 21.26 -21.11
C SER A 82 -2.80 21.40 -21.30
N THR A 83 -2.31 21.22 -22.54
CA THR A 83 -0.89 21.30 -22.92
C THR A 83 -0.34 22.72 -23.09
N VAL A 84 -1.18 23.75 -23.04
CA VAL A 84 -0.78 25.14 -23.29
C VAL A 84 -0.74 25.91 -21.98
N LYS A 85 0.36 26.60 -21.66
CA LYS A 85 0.47 27.42 -20.43
C LYS A 85 -0.63 28.50 -20.38
N CYS A 86 -1.15 28.78 -19.19
CA CYS A 86 -2.14 29.85 -19.01
C CYS A 86 -1.50 31.22 -19.24
N ASN A 87 -2.18 32.09 -20.00
CA ASN A 87 -1.88 33.51 -20.08
C ASN A 87 -2.91 34.29 -19.26
N CYS A 88 -2.59 34.57 -18.00
CA CYS A 88 -3.52 35.17 -17.05
C CYS A 88 -3.87 36.63 -17.34
N SER A 89 -3.20 37.28 -18.31
CA SER A 89 -3.61 38.58 -18.83
C SER A 89 -4.78 38.50 -19.81
N SER A 90 -5.03 37.31 -20.38
CA SER A 90 -6.04 37.09 -21.43
C SER A 90 -7.17 36.16 -20.99
N VAL A 91 -6.96 35.36 -19.93
CA VAL A 91 -7.97 34.45 -19.39
C VAL A 91 -8.06 34.57 -17.87
N PRO A 92 -9.23 34.32 -17.25
CA PRO A 92 -9.35 34.22 -15.81
C PRO A 92 -8.39 33.16 -15.24
N CYS A 93 -7.61 33.55 -14.23
CA CYS A 93 -6.76 32.66 -13.45
C CYS A 93 -7.10 32.73 -11.96
N LEU A 94 -7.05 31.59 -11.28
CA LEU A 94 -6.99 31.52 -9.84
C LEU A 94 -5.62 32.02 -9.35
N LYS A 95 -5.60 32.63 -8.16
CA LYS A 95 -4.36 32.90 -7.41
C LYS A 95 -3.83 31.61 -6.81
N GLU A 96 -2.53 31.56 -6.51
CA GLU A 96 -1.86 30.41 -5.88
C GLU A 96 -2.58 29.95 -4.60
N GLU A 97 -2.90 30.88 -3.69
CA GLU A 97 -3.65 30.58 -2.47
C GLU A 97 -5.02 29.93 -2.75
N GLN A 98 -5.71 30.36 -3.81
CA GLN A 98 -7.02 29.81 -4.17
C GLN A 98 -6.89 28.40 -4.76
N ILE A 99 -5.80 28.13 -5.47
CA ILE A 99 -5.49 26.79 -6.00
C ILE A 99 -5.20 25.85 -4.83
N ASP A 100 -4.40 26.29 -3.86
CA ASP A 100 -4.07 25.50 -2.68
C ASP A 100 -5.30 25.23 -1.82
N GLN A 101 -6.14 26.24 -1.55
CA GLN A 101 -7.40 26.06 -0.84
C GLN A 101 -8.37 25.12 -1.58
N LEU A 102 -8.44 25.21 -2.91
CA LEU A 102 -9.26 24.32 -3.73
C LEU A 102 -8.76 22.87 -3.68
N LEU A 103 -7.44 22.69 -3.71
CA LEU A 103 -6.81 21.38 -3.52
C LEU A 103 -7.08 20.84 -2.12
N ASP A 104 -6.96 21.66 -1.06
CA ASP A 104 -7.26 21.27 0.32
C ASP A 104 -8.69 20.74 0.49
N ILE A 105 -9.67 21.42 -0.12
CA ILE A 105 -11.07 20.98 -0.11
C ILE A 105 -11.21 19.62 -0.80
N SER A 106 -10.55 19.44 -1.94
CA SER A 106 -10.59 18.19 -2.71
C SER A 106 -9.91 17.03 -1.96
N LEU A 107 -8.78 17.31 -1.30
CA LEU A 107 -8.05 16.36 -0.48
C LEU A 107 -8.85 15.90 0.73
N LYS A 108 -9.60 16.80 1.39
CA LYS A 108 -10.49 16.40 2.50
C LYS A 108 -11.50 15.34 2.06
N VAL A 109 -12.07 15.48 0.86
CA VAL A 109 -12.99 14.46 0.30
C VAL A 109 -12.23 13.16 0.00
N ALA A 110 -11.08 13.25 -0.65
CA ALA A 110 -10.27 12.09 -1.01
C ALA A 110 -9.79 11.29 0.22
N ILE A 111 -9.39 11.97 1.31
CA ILE A 111 -9.00 11.32 2.57
C ILE A 111 -10.19 10.58 3.19
N VAL A 112 -11.39 11.18 3.20
CA VAL A 112 -12.59 10.53 3.73
C VAL A 112 -13.01 9.33 2.85
N ASP A 113 -12.84 9.42 1.54
CA ASP A 113 -13.02 8.29 0.62
C ASP A 113 -11.99 7.17 0.88
N ALA A 114 -10.71 7.52 1.04
CA ALA A 114 -9.63 6.58 1.33
C ALA A 114 -9.88 5.81 2.63
N ARG A 115 -10.25 6.51 3.72
CA ARG A 115 -10.62 5.91 5.01
C ARG A 115 -11.79 4.95 4.92
N ARG A 116 -12.76 5.23 4.04
CA ARG A 116 -13.92 4.34 3.82
C ARG A 116 -13.54 3.06 3.08
N VAL A 117 -12.60 3.15 2.14
CA VAL A 117 -12.15 1.98 1.36
C VAL A 117 -11.15 1.14 2.15
N ILE A 118 -10.24 1.77 2.90
CA ILE A 118 -9.20 1.12 3.67
C ILE A 118 -9.49 1.34 5.16
N SER A 119 -10.08 0.34 5.81
CA SER A 119 -10.49 0.44 7.22
C SER A 119 -9.33 0.66 8.19
N THR A 120 -8.11 0.32 7.78
CA THR A 120 -6.87 0.51 8.55
C THR A 120 -6.12 1.79 8.15
N PHE A 121 -6.72 2.69 7.36
CA PHE A 121 -6.05 3.86 6.77
C PHE A 121 -5.22 4.67 7.77
N ASP A 122 -5.79 5.01 8.94
CA ASP A 122 -5.12 5.85 9.93
C ASP A 122 -3.92 5.16 10.60
N SER A 123 -3.82 3.84 10.46
CA SER A 123 -2.64 3.08 10.89
C SER A 123 -1.58 2.97 9.79
N LEU A 124 -1.82 3.41 8.56
CA LEU A 124 -0.79 3.32 7.52
C LEU A 124 0.28 4.41 7.73
N CYS A 125 1.51 4.09 7.34
CA CYS A 125 2.59 5.05 7.18
C CYS A 125 2.29 6.08 6.07
N CYS A 126 2.88 7.28 6.18
CA CYS A 126 2.59 8.37 5.26
C CYS A 126 2.75 8.06 3.76
N PRO A 127 3.80 7.35 3.30
CA PRO A 127 3.92 7.02 1.88
C PRO A 127 2.73 6.22 1.36
N VAL A 128 2.23 5.25 2.13
CA VAL A 128 1.09 4.42 1.74
C VAL A 128 -0.22 5.18 1.89
N GLN A 129 -0.41 5.98 2.96
CA GLN A 129 -1.57 6.87 3.08
C GLN A 129 -1.69 7.80 1.87
N ASN A 130 -0.59 8.41 1.45
CA ASN A 130 -0.55 9.33 0.31
C ASN A 130 -1.02 8.64 -0.99
N VAL A 131 -0.62 7.38 -1.22
CA VAL A 131 -1.12 6.60 -2.37
C VAL A 131 -2.62 6.30 -2.23
N MET A 132 -3.13 5.95 -1.04
CA MET A 132 -4.57 5.72 -0.86
C MET A 132 -5.39 6.99 -1.13
N VAL A 133 -4.84 8.16 -0.77
CA VAL A 133 -5.42 9.46 -1.09
C VAL A 133 -5.33 9.74 -2.60
N ASP A 134 -4.21 9.47 -3.26
CA ASP A 134 -4.03 9.63 -4.71
C ASP A 134 -5.02 8.77 -5.51
N MET A 135 -5.19 7.51 -5.11
CA MET A 135 -6.20 6.60 -5.65
C MET A 135 -7.61 7.17 -5.50
N SER A 136 -7.95 7.65 -4.30
CA SER A 136 -9.27 8.25 -4.02
C SER A 136 -9.48 9.56 -4.79
N PHE A 137 -8.44 10.36 -4.95
CA PHE A 137 -8.46 11.60 -5.73
C PHE A 137 -8.71 11.32 -7.22
N THR A 138 -8.04 10.30 -7.76
CA THR A 138 -8.14 9.91 -9.17
C THR A 138 -9.50 9.31 -9.53
N PHE A 139 -10.04 8.45 -8.66
CA PHE A 139 -11.20 7.61 -8.99
C PHE A 139 -12.49 8.00 -8.25
N GLY A 140 -12.39 8.81 -7.20
CA GLY A 140 -13.41 8.96 -6.17
C GLY A 140 -13.60 7.67 -5.36
N GLY A 141 -14.30 7.76 -4.23
CA GLY A 141 -14.47 6.62 -3.32
C GLY A 141 -15.10 5.38 -3.97
N LYS A 142 -16.10 5.54 -4.84
CA LYS A 142 -16.72 4.41 -5.56
C LYS A 142 -15.76 3.74 -6.54
N GLY A 143 -14.96 4.53 -7.26
CA GLY A 143 -14.01 4.00 -8.22
C GLY A 143 -12.84 3.31 -7.52
N PHE A 144 -12.35 3.87 -6.41
CA PHE A 144 -11.32 3.23 -5.59
C PHE A 144 -11.84 1.95 -4.92
N ALA A 145 -13.08 1.93 -4.42
CA ALA A 145 -13.70 0.74 -3.82
C ALA A 145 -13.79 -0.46 -4.78
N ALA A 146 -13.74 -0.24 -6.09
CA ALA A 146 -13.73 -1.33 -7.08
C ALA A 146 -12.39 -2.11 -7.13
N PHE A 147 -11.32 -1.58 -6.53
CA PHE A 147 -10.02 -2.26 -6.38
C PHE A 147 -10.04 -3.21 -5.19
N THR A 148 -10.97 -4.16 -5.17
CA THR A 148 -11.27 -5.01 -4.00
C THR A 148 -10.09 -5.86 -3.55
N THR A 149 -9.35 -6.46 -4.48
CA THR A 149 -8.17 -7.29 -4.17
C THR A 149 -7.06 -6.44 -3.56
N PHE A 150 -6.67 -5.36 -4.25
CA PHE A 150 -5.73 -4.36 -3.74
C PHE A 150 -6.09 -3.85 -2.35
N ALA A 151 -7.34 -3.40 -2.14
CA ALA A 151 -7.79 -2.87 -0.85
C ALA A 151 -7.69 -3.92 0.27
N ARG A 152 -8.04 -5.17 -0.01
CA ARG A 152 -7.87 -6.30 0.92
C ARG A 152 -6.39 -6.53 1.24
N LEU A 153 -5.52 -6.53 0.24
CA LEU A 153 -4.07 -6.73 0.42
C LEU A 153 -3.43 -5.58 1.21
N VAL A 154 -3.80 -4.32 0.94
CA VAL A 154 -3.36 -3.16 1.74
C VAL A 154 -3.87 -3.25 3.18
N THR A 155 -5.14 -3.61 3.38
CA THR A 155 -5.72 -3.75 4.72
C THR A 155 -5.03 -4.86 5.52
N GLY A 156 -4.72 -5.98 4.85
CA GLY A 156 -3.93 -7.10 5.38
C GLY A 156 -2.42 -6.88 5.36
N GLN A 157 -1.96 -5.74 4.85
CA GLN A 157 -0.56 -5.31 4.83
C GLN A 157 0.39 -6.22 4.03
N SER A 158 -0.18 -6.93 3.06
CA SER A 158 0.53 -7.71 2.06
C SER A 158 1.12 -6.76 0.99
N TRP A 159 2.09 -5.94 1.39
CA TRP A 159 2.59 -4.79 0.63
C TRP A 159 3.02 -5.12 -0.80
N LYS A 160 3.87 -6.14 -0.93
CA LYS A 160 4.40 -6.55 -2.23
C LYS A 160 3.30 -7.05 -3.15
N GLU A 161 2.43 -7.92 -2.64
CA GLU A 161 1.27 -8.44 -3.36
C GLU A 161 0.30 -7.30 -3.76
N ALA A 162 0.05 -6.35 -2.87
CA ALA A 162 -0.80 -5.20 -3.16
C ALA A 162 -0.25 -4.38 -4.33
N GLY A 163 1.04 -4.06 -4.31
CA GLY A 163 1.67 -3.38 -5.44
C GLY A 163 1.64 -4.20 -6.74
N ASP A 164 1.85 -5.52 -6.66
CA ASP A 164 1.78 -6.42 -7.82
C ASP A 164 0.38 -6.48 -8.44
N ASP A 165 -0.67 -6.64 -7.63
CA ASP A 165 -2.08 -6.58 -8.06
C ASP A 165 -2.38 -5.24 -8.75
N LEU A 166 -1.89 -4.13 -8.19
CA LEU A 166 -2.10 -2.80 -8.77
C LEU A 166 -1.47 -2.69 -10.17
N THR A 167 -0.30 -3.30 -10.40
CA THR A 167 0.38 -3.26 -11.71
C THR A 167 -0.35 -3.96 -12.85
N VAL A 168 -1.24 -4.89 -12.54
CA VAL A 168 -2.10 -5.57 -13.52
C VAL A 168 -3.49 -4.93 -13.62
N SER A 169 -3.70 -3.78 -12.98
CA SER A 169 -4.93 -3.01 -13.12
C SER A 169 -5.07 -2.39 -14.53
N LYS A 170 -6.31 -2.16 -14.95
CA LYS A 170 -6.60 -1.39 -16.19
C LYS A 170 -6.02 0.02 -16.11
N TRP A 171 -5.97 0.59 -14.92
CA TRP A 171 -5.38 1.90 -14.68
C TRP A 171 -3.89 1.93 -15.04
N CYS A 172 -3.13 0.90 -14.68
CA CYS A 172 -1.72 0.78 -15.06
C CYS A 172 -1.48 0.68 -16.58
N THR A 173 -2.50 0.27 -17.36
CA THR A 173 -2.46 0.38 -18.82
C THR A 173 -2.70 1.81 -19.31
N GLN A 174 -3.58 2.56 -18.64
CA GLN A 174 -4.03 3.90 -19.06
C GLN A 174 -3.09 5.02 -18.60
N ALA A 175 -2.53 4.90 -17.40
CA ALA A 175 -1.67 5.90 -16.76
C ALA A 175 -0.43 5.23 -16.16
N LYS A 176 0.36 4.57 -17.03
CA LYS A 176 1.45 3.67 -16.65
C LYS A 176 2.42 4.27 -15.63
N ASN A 177 2.90 5.49 -15.84
CA ASN A 177 3.92 6.07 -14.96
C ASN A 177 3.40 6.30 -13.53
N ARG A 178 2.24 6.97 -13.40
CA ARG A 178 1.58 7.23 -12.10
C ARG A 178 1.25 5.92 -11.36
N CYS A 179 0.60 5.00 -12.05
CA CYS A 179 0.21 3.73 -11.44
C CYS A 179 1.42 2.90 -11.01
N MET A 180 2.50 2.89 -11.79
CA MET A 180 3.73 2.18 -11.41
C MET A 180 4.46 2.85 -10.24
N GLU A 181 4.43 4.18 -10.16
CA GLU A 181 4.96 4.93 -9.01
C GLU A 181 4.23 4.54 -7.72
N ASP A 182 2.90 4.62 -7.74
CA ASP A 182 2.03 4.24 -6.62
C ASP A 182 2.22 2.77 -6.23
N ALA A 183 2.23 1.87 -7.22
CA ALA A 183 2.49 0.46 -6.98
C ALA A 183 3.85 0.22 -6.31
N ASN A 184 4.89 0.95 -6.72
CA ASN A 184 6.22 0.80 -6.13
C ASN A 184 6.30 1.37 -4.71
N ILE A 185 5.58 2.45 -4.41
CA ILE A 185 5.44 2.96 -3.03
C ILE A 185 4.74 1.92 -2.17
N VAL A 186 3.64 1.34 -2.65
CA VAL A 186 2.90 0.30 -1.93
C VAL A 186 3.72 -0.98 -1.76
N ARG A 187 4.51 -1.41 -2.76
CA ARG A 187 5.42 -2.57 -2.63
C ARG A 187 6.43 -2.39 -1.51
N LYS A 188 6.97 -1.19 -1.35
CA LYS A 188 7.86 -0.86 -0.23
C LYS A 188 7.14 -0.93 1.11
N GLY A 189 5.84 -0.62 1.09
CA GLY A 189 4.95 -0.80 2.23
C GLY A 189 5.27 0.14 3.38
N CYS A 190 4.64 -0.15 4.50
CA CYS A 190 5.07 0.41 5.78
C CYS A 190 6.21 -0.43 6.35
N GLY A 191 7.19 0.24 6.97
CA GLY A 191 8.25 -0.45 7.68
C GLY A 191 7.68 -1.35 8.79
N CYS A 192 8.47 -2.33 9.25
CA CYS A 192 8.07 -3.20 10.35
C CYS A 192 8.00 -2.41 11.68
N SER A 193 6.82 -1.91 12.04
CA SER A 193 6.51 -1.49 13.41
C SER A 193 5.30 -2.25 13.94
N GLN A 194 5.27 -2.55 15.23
CA GLN A 194 4.10 -3.24 15.83
C GLN A 194 2.88 -2.30 15.75
N PRO A 195 1.64 -2.80 15.51
CA PRO A 195 1.19 -4.19 15.47
C PRO A 195 0.95 -4.73 14.03
N TYR A 196 1.69 -4.25 13.03
CA TYR A 196 1.45 -4.54 11.61
C TYR A 196 1.71 -6.01 11.22
N PRO A 197 0.73 -6.77 10.68
CA PRO A 197 0.89 -8.17 10.32
C PRO A 197 1.93 -8.44 9.20
N GLN A 198 2.65 -9.56 9.36
CA GLN A 198 3.18 -10.53 8.38
C GLN A 198 3.54 -10.07 6.95
N ALA A 199 4.19 -8.92 6.80
CA ALA A 199 5.07 -8.69 5.66
C ALA A 199 6.48 -9.13 6.03
N CYS A 200 7.17 -9.82 5.13
CA CYS A 200 8.62 -9.97 5.27
C CYS A 200 9.28 -8.59 5.24
N ASP A 201 10.29 -8.39 6.08
CA ASP A 201 11.12 -7.19 6.02
C ASP A 201 11.77 -7.05 4.63
N ALA A 202 12.33 -5.87 4.34
CA ALA A 202 12.94 -5.59 3.03
C ALA A 202 14.11 -6.52 2.68
N GLN A 203 14.73 -7.18 3.68
CA GLN A 203 15.81 -8.16 3.52
C GLN A 203 15.27 -9.59 3.44
N SER A 204 13.97 -9.78 3.62
CA SER A 204 13.31 -11.08 3.78
C SER A 204 13.90 -11.94 4.91
N SER A 205 14.42 -11.29 5.95
CA SER A 205 15.06 -11.95 7.08
C SER A 205 14.09 -12.30 8.21
N SER A 206 12.98 -11.59 8.33
CA SER A 206 11.96 -11.81 9.37
C SER A 206 10.59 -11.27 8.96
N CYS A 207 9.53 -11.77 9.59
CA CYS A 207 8.17 -11.24 9.44
C CYS A 207 7.90 -10.09 10.42
N CYS A 208 7.31 -9.01 9.90
CA CYS A 208 6.84 -7.89 10.71
C CYS A 208 5.79 -8.38 11.73
N ALA A 209 5.82 -7.79 12.93
CA ALA A 209 5.02 -8.09 14.11
C ALA A 209 5.30 -9.37 14.93
N SER A 210 6.18 -10.29 14.52
CA SER A 210 6.38 -11.50 15.34
C SER A 210 7.06 -11.18 16.69
N LYS A 211 6.41 -11.53 17.81
CA LYS A 211 7.08 -11.70 19.11
C LYS A 211 7.93 -12.98 19.14
N GLU A 212 7.75 -13.85 18.14
CA GLU A 212 8.34 -15.18 18.03
C GLU A 212 8.77 -15.46 16.57
N GLN A 213 9.92 -14.93 16.16
CA GLN A 213 10.79 -15.33 15.02
C GLN A 213 10.17 -16.13 13.85
N GLU A 214 9.09 -15.66 13.25
CA GLU A 214 8.46 -16.26 12.05
C GLU A 214 9.42 -16.28 10.84
N THR A 215 9.24 -17.27 9.94
CA THR A 215 10.17 -17.49 8.80
C THR A 215 9.61 -16.94 7.49
N CYS A 216 10.44 -16.20 6.75
CA CYS A 216 10.12 -15.75 5.40
C CYS A 216 10.39 -16.84 4.36
N CYS A 217 9.36 -17.20 3.60
CA CYS A 217 9.41 -18.23 2.57
C CYS A 217 9.11 -17.68 1.19
N LYS A 218 9.85 -18.17 0.18
CA LYS A 218 9.55 -17.85 -1.21
C LYS A 218 8.20 -18.46 -1.59
N GLY A 219 7.36 -17.65 -2.21
CA GLY A 219 6.07 -18.06 -2.73
C GLY A 219 5.81 -17.46 -4.10
N THR A 220 4.59 -17.67 -4.58
CA THR A 220 4.09 -17.02 -5.79
C THR A 220 2.64 -16.61 -5.63
N SER A 221 2.27 -15.46 -6.16
CA SER A 221 0.88 -14.99 -6.24
C SER A 221 0.52 -14.72 -7.69
N VAL A 222 -0.74 -15.01 -8.05
CA VAL A 222 -1.24 -14.86 -9.42
C VAL A 222 -2.32 -13.79 -9.44
N PHE A 223 -2.06 -12.71 -10.16
CA PHE A 223 -3.03 -11.63 -10.36
C PHE A 223 -3.34 -11.52 -11.85
N LYS A 224 -4.61 -11.72 -12.21
CA LYS A 224 -5.12 -11.63 -13.60
C LYS A 224 -4.28 -12.42 -14.61
N GLY A 225 -3.90 -13.65 -14.24
CA GLY A 225 -3.14 -14.56 -15.10
C GLY A 225 -1.63 -14.30 -15.14
N LYS A 226 -1.11 -13.31 -14.41
CA LYS A 226 0.33 -13.07 -14.27
C LYS A 226 0.82 -13.55 -12.90
N THR A 227 1.87 -14.36 -12.90
CA THR A 227 2.52 -14.88 -11.69
C THR A 227 3.63 -13.94 -11.23
N PHE A 228 3.67 -13.67 -9.94
CA PHE A 228 4.68 -12.87 -9.25
C PHE A 228 5.34 -13.73 -8.19
N GLY A 229 6.66 -13.59 -8.01
CA GLY A 229 7.37 -14.25 -6.92
C GLY A 229 7.26 -13.42 -5.64
N GLU A 230 6.86 -14.03 -4.54
CA GLU A 230 6.57 -13.39 -3.26
C GLU A 230 7.53 -13.84 -2.15
N MET A 231 7.54 -13.06 -1.07
CA MET A 231 8.10 -13.45 0.23
C MET A 231 6.95 -13.48 1.23
N LEU A 232 6.52 -14.69 1.57
CA LEU A 232 5.39 -14.98 2.43
C LEU A 232 5.86 -15.32 3.84
N CYS A 233 5.02 -15.00 4.82
CA CYS A 233 5.32 -15.26 6.21
C CYS A 233 4.75 -16.59 6.68
N CYS A 234 5.62 -17.42 7.23
CA CYS A 234 5.22 -18.64 7.92
C CYS A 234 5.06 -18.37 9.41
N PRO A 235 3.92 -18.71 10.03
CA PRO A 235 3.62 -18.42 11.43
C PRO A 235 4.38 -19.34 12.41
N PHE A 236 5.55 -19.86 12.00
CA PHE A 236 6.39 -20.75 12.78
C PHE A 236 7.84 -20.29 12.73
N PRO A 237 8.54 -20.36 13.87
CA PRO A 237 9.97 -20.15 13.88
C PRO A 237 10.70 -21.32 13.22
N GLN A 238 11.74 -21.00 12.45
CA GLN A 238 12.57 -21.96 11.73
C GLN A 238 11.77 -22.92 10.83
N ALA A 239 10.70 -22.41 10.22
CA ALA A 239 9.85 -23.19 9.33
C ALA A 239 10.65 -23.71 8.13
N THR A 240 10.35 -24.92 7.68
CA THR A 240 10.83 -25.37 6.37
C THR A 240 9.91 -24.82 5.30
N CYS A 241 10.46 -23.98 4.41
CA CYS A 241 9.76 -23.47 3.25
C CYS A 241 9.58 -24.58 2.22
N CYS A 242 8.34 -24.87 1.88
CA CYS A 242 7.92 -25.83 0.86
C CYS A 242 7.37 -25.11 -0.37
N GLU A 243 7.28 -25.82 -1.49
CA GLU A 243 6.64 -25.29 -2.68
C GLU A 243 5.13 -25.08 -2.52
N HIS A 244 4.52 -24.36 -3.47
CA HIS A 244 3.08 -24.03 -3.51
C HIS A 244 2.61 -23.15 -2.35
N ASN A 245 3.46 -22.21 -1.90
CA ASN A 245 3.19 -21.33 -0.76
C ASN A 245 2.86 -22.15 0.48
N LYS A 246 3.75 -23.08 0.84
CA LYS A 246 3.55 -23.96 2.00
C LYS A 246 4.75 -23.93 2.92
N CYS A 247 4.52 -24.21 4.18
CA CYS A 247 5.63 -24.46 5.11
C CYS A 247 5.29 -25.43 6.22
N CYS A 248 6.37 -25.99 6.77
CA CYS A 248 6.34 -26.99 7.82
C CYS A 248 6.91 -26.44 9.12
N LYS A 249 6.20 -26.70 10.22
CA LYS A 249 6.61 -26.36 11.58
C LYS A 249 7.67 -27.34 12.08
N PRO A 250 8.72 -26.90 12.79
CA PRO A 250 9.60 -27.82 13.52
C PRO A 250 8.82 -28.74 14.48
N PRO A 251 9.22 -30.02 14.63
CA PRO A 251 10.39 -30.67 14.03
C PRO A 251 10.17 -31.25 12.61
N TYR A 252 9.01 -30.99 11.99
CA TYR A 252 8.67 -31.51 10.66
C TYR A 252 9.41 -30.73 9.58
N LYS A 253 10.55 -31.26 9.12
CA LYS A 253 11.46 -30.58 8.20
C LYS A 253 11.40 -31.09 6.76
N ILE A 254 10.55 -32.07 6.47
CA ILE A 254 10.47 -32.71 5.16
C ILE A 254 9.16 -32.33 4.49
N CYS A 255 9.25 -31.67 3.34
CA CYS A 255 8.11 -31.37 2.48
C CYS A 255 7.74 -32.62 1.68
N CYS A 256 6.56 -33.17 1.93
CA CYS A 256 6.06 -34.36 1.27
C CYS A 256 4.73 -34.09 0.57
N PRO A 257 4.45 -34.67 -0.61
CA PRO A 257 5.44 -35.24 -1.51
C PRO A 257 6.42 -34.16 -2.02
N PRO A 258 7.58 -34.55 -2.57
CA PRO A 258 8.43 -33.60 -3.26
C PRO A 258 7.68 -32.90 -4.38
N ALA A 259 8.09 -31.67 -4.66
CA ALA A 259 7.62 -30.93 -5.80
C ALA A 259 7.71 -31.75 -7.10
N PRO A 260 6.73 -31.64 -8.01
CA PRO A 260 5.61 -30.68 -8.02
C PRO A 260 4.31 -31.21 -7.39
N ALA A 261 4.33 -32.34 -6.67
CA ALA A 261 3.10 -33.01 -6.26
C ALA A 261 2.37 -32.30 -5.09
N VAL A 262 1.03 -32.34 -5.10
CA VAL A 262 0.12 -31.74 -4.10
C VAL A 262 -1.02 -32.70 -3.75
N PRO A 263 -1.66 -32.61 -2.56
CA PRO A 263 -1.39 -31.67 -1.47
C PRO A 263 -0.12 -32.01 -0.70
N SER A 264 0.56 -30.99 -0.15
CA SER A 264 1.73 -31.21 0.68
C SER A 264 1.38 -31.40 2.17
N PHE A 265 2.21 -32.15 2.85
CA PHE A 265 2.24 -32.43 4.28
C PHE A 265 3.69 -32.46 4.75
N CYS A 266 3.86 -32.44 6.06
CA CYS A 266 5.15 -32.28 6.71
C CYS A 266 5.52 -33.57 7.43
N CYS A 267 6.70 -34.11 7.11
CA CYS A 267 7.27 -35.26 7.80
C CYS A 267 8.43 -34.87 8.73
N PRO A 268 8.58 -35.55 9.87
CA PRO A 268 9.74 -35.36 10.74
C PRO A 268 11.00 -35.93 10.07
N ALA A 269 12.16 -35.39 10.43
CA ALA A 269 13.44 -35.85 9.88
C ALA A 269 13.73 -37.34 10.17
N GLU A 270 13.14 -37.89 11.24
CA GLU A 270 13.23 -39.31 11.61
C GLU A 270 12.46 -40.25 10.67
N TYR A 271 11.46 -39.73 9.96
CA TYR A 271 10.62 -40.46 9.02
C TYR A 271 10.51 -39.69 7.69
N PRO A 272 11.62 -39.57 6.93
CA PRO A 272 11.70 -38.68 5.77
C PRO A 272 11.01 -39.22 4.51
N THR A 273 10.57 -40.48 4.50
CA THR A 273 9.94 -41.11 3.33
C THR A 273 8.46 -40.71 3.24
N CYS A 274 8.07 -40.13 2.11
CA CYS A 274 6.69 -39.78 1.81
C CYS A 274 5.91 -41.04 1.38
N LEU A 275 4.95 -41.47 2.19
CA LEU A 275 4.12 -42.65 1.92
C LEU A 275 2.73 -42.27 1.42
N GLU A 276 2.09 -43.20 0.73
CA GLU A 276 0.71 -43.06 0.29
C GLU A 276 -0.27 -42.83 1.45
N GLY A 277 -1.29 -42.03 1.17
CA GLY A 277 -2.31 -41.64 2.14
C GLY A 277 -1.85 -40.59 3.15
N GLY A 278 -0.78 -39.84 2.86
CA GLY A 278 -0.32 -38.75 3.72
C GLY A 278 0.40 -39.24 4.97
N ARG A 279 1.26 -40.24 4.84
CA ARG A 279 2.00 -40.83 5.98
C ARG A 279 3.50 -40.67 5.82
N CYS A 280 4.21 -40.70 6.93
CA CYS A 280 5.66 -40.63 7.00
C CYS A 280 6.23 -42.02 7.29
N GLY A 281 7.40 -42.33 6.76
CA GLY A 281 8.09 -43.59 7.02
C GLY A 281 9.61 -43.46 6.98
N ARG A 282 10.30 -44.55 7.32
CA ARG A 282 11.75 -44.70 7.20
C ARG A 282 12.11 -46.10 6.74
N GLY A 283 13.18 -46.23 5.96
CA GLY A 283 13.72 -47.50 5.45
C GLY A 283 14.14 -47.41 3.98
N SER A 284 14.87 -48.42 3.51
CA SER A 284 15.30 -48.60 2.11
C SER A 284 14.72 -49.90 1.56
N ASP A 285 14.35 -49.89 0.27
CA ASP A 285 13.91 -51.01 -0.57
C ASP A 285 13.30 -52.23 0.14
N GLY A 286 11.96 -52.27 0.17
CA GLY A 286 11.15 -53.43 0.59
C GLY A 286 10.73 -53.46 2.06
N HIS A 287 11.42 -52.71 2.94
CA HIS A 287 11.10 -52.65 4.38
C HIS A 287 10.85 -51.22 4.83
N VAL A 288 9.57 -50.81 4.86
CA VAL A 288 9.13 -49.49 5.32
C VAL A 288 8.59 -49.58 6.74
N ILE A 289 9.23 -48.87 7.66
CA ILE A 289 8.70 -48.63 9.01
C ILE A 289 7.83 -47.38 8.96
N ARG A 290 6.55 -47.49 9.34
CA ARG A 290 5.64 -46.35 9.44
C ARG A 290 5.99 -45.53 10.68
N GLY A 291 6.03 -44.21 10.51
CA GLY A 291 6.25 -43.25 11.58
C GLY A 291 5.00 -42.53 12.00
N ASP A 292 5.21 -41.39 12.65
CA ASP A 292 4.17 -40.48 13.08
C ASP A 292 3.25 -40.07 11.92
N PRO A 293 1.96 -39.79 12.19
CA PRO A 293 1.05 -39.26 11.20
C PRO A 293 1.56 -37.90 10.69
N ALA A 294 1.43 -37.66 9.39
CA ALA A 294 1.84 -36.39 8.83
C ALA A 294 0.99 -35.23 9.34
N VAL A 295 1.61 -34.06 9.45
CA VAL A 295 0.92 -32.81 9.76
C VAL A 295 0.68 -32.03 8.48
N ARG A 296 -0.49 -31.42 8.33
CA ARG A 296 -0.77 -30.56 7.17
C ARG A 296 0.17 -29.37 7.14
N SER A 297 0.74 -29.09 5.98
CA SER A 297 1.49 -27.86 5.75
C SER A 297 0.56 -26.65 5.81
N LEU A 298 1.03 -25.55 6.38
CA LEU A 298 0.26 -24.30 6.38
C LEU A 298 0.50 -23.53 5.08
N PRO A 299 -0.55 -22.87 4.52
CA PRO A 299 -0.40 -21.86 3.49
C PRO A 299 0.45 -20.66 3.94
#